data_AF-A0A258MA46-F1
#
_entry.id   AF-A0A258MA46-F1
#
_cell.length_a   1.000
_cell.length_b   1.000
_cell.length_c   1.000
_cell.angle_alpha   90.00
_cell.angle_beta   90.00
_cell.angle_gamma   90.00
#
_symmetry.space_group_name_H-M   'P 1'
#
loop_
_entity.id
_entity.type
_entity.pdbx_description
1 polymer ?
#
loop_
_entity_poly.entity_id
_entity_poly.type
_entity_poly.pdbx_seq_one_letter_code
_entity_poly.pdbx_strand_id
1 'polypeptide(L)' 'MTASNNETQKLRLAIQKSGRLHDDSIRLLKECGIDISNGVNKLKAEASNFPIEVYFLRDDDIPQYVEDGVADIGF' A
#
# COMPACT_ATOMS: atom_id res chain seq x y z
N MET A 1 -13.54 -17.27 -25.47
CA MET A 1 -12.13 -16.82 -25.57
C MET A 1 -12.22 -15.35 -25.94
N THR A 2 -12.03 -14.37 -25.07
CA THR A 2 -11.19 -14.28 -23.88
C THR A 2 -11.85 -13.18 -23.04
N ALA A 3 -12.12 -13.41 -21.75
CA ALA A 3 -12.47 -12.30 -20.88
C ALA A 3 -11.18 -11.46 -20.76
N SER A 4 -11.18 -10.27 -21.34
CA SER A 4 -10.14 -9.28 -21.07
C SER A 4 -10.27 -8.91 -19.59
N ASN A 5 -9.54 -9.61 -18.72
CA ASN A 5 -9.28 -9.13 -17.38
C ASN A 5 -8.43 -7.86 -17.53
N ASN A 6 -9.09 -6.73 -17.75
CA ASN A 6 -8.54 -5.44 -17.39
C ASN A 6 -8.55 -5.35 -15.86
N GLU A 7 -7.78 -6.21 -15.20
CA GLU A 7 -7.35 -5.94 -13.85
C GLU A 7 -6.37 -4.78 -14.00
N THR A 8 -6.83 -3.57 -13.71
CA THR A 8 -5.93 -2.45 -13.47
C THR A 8 -5.00 -2.92 -12.36
N GLN A 9 -3.80 -3.37 -12.72
CA GLN A 9 -2.80 -3.88 -11.78
C GLN A 9 -2.47 -2.75 -10.82
N LYS A 10 -3.15 -2.76 -9.66
CA LYS A 10 -2.92 -1.77 -8.61
C LYS A 10 -1.57 -2.10 -8.01
N LEU A 11 -0.71 -1.09 -7.90
CA LEU A 11 0.56 -1.22 -7.20
C LEU A 11 0.27 -1.47 -5.72
N ARG A 12 0.86 -2.49 -5.13
CA ARG A 12 0.66 -2.86 -3.74
C ARG A 12 1.87 -2.44 -2.93
N LEU A 13 1.68 -1.51 -2.02
CA LEU A 13 2.74 -0.94 -1.19
C LEU A 13 2.55 -1.37 0.27
N ALA A 14 3.53 -2.04 0.86
CA ALA A 14 3.55 -2.36 2.28
C ALA A 14 4.28 -1.28 3.07
N ILE A 15 3.61 -0.67 4.05
CA ILE A 15 4.22 0.31 4.95
C ILE A 15 3.99 -0.08 6.41
N GLN A 16 4.84 0.43 7.29
CA GLN A 16 4.67 0.25 8.72
C GLN A 16 3.31 0.79 9.22
N LYS A 17 2.55 -0.04 9.93
CA LYS A 17 1.25 0.30 10.52
C LYS A 17 1.36 1.37 11.61
N SER A 18 2.48 1.38 12.33
CA SER A 18 2.76 2.28 13.45
C SER A 18 4.25 2.29 13.72
N GLY A 19 4.79 3.43 14.14
CA GLY A 19 6.21 3.56 14.46
C GLY A 19 6.81 4.76 13.76
N ARG A 20 8.15 4.76 13.65
CA ARG A 20 8.89 5.92 13.13
C ARG A 20 8.64 6.20 11.66
N LEU A 21 8.37 5.15 10.86
CA LEU A 21 8.20 5.31 9.42
C LEU A 21 6.76 5.63 9.01
N HIS A 22 5.77 5.40 9.88
CA HIS A 22 4.36 5.50 9.50
C HIS A 22 3.97 6.91 9.00
N ASP A 23 4.17 7.93 9.83
CA ASP A 23 3.73 9.29 9.52
C ASP A 23 4.51 9.88 8.33
N ASP A 24 5.83 9.62 8.28
CA ASP A 24 6.70 10.07 7.19
C ASP A 24 6.33 9.39 5.86
N SER A 25 5.99 8.10 5.87
CA SER A 25 5.55 7.36 4.69
C SER A 25 4.23 7.89 4.15
N ILE A 26 3.25 8.12 5.04
CA ILE A 26 1.95 8.71 4.66
C ILE A 26 2.14 10.13 4.13
N ARG A 27 3.01 10.90 4.75
CA ARG A 27 3.34 12.26 4.30
C ARG A 27 3.99 12.25 2.93
N LEU A 28 4.95 11.37 2.67
CA LEU A 28 5.60 11.22 1.38
C LEU A 28 4.58 10.90 0.28
N LEU A 29 3.66 9.97 0.54
CA LEU A 29 2.60 9.61 -0.43
C LEU A 29 1.71 10.83 -0.74
N LYS A 30 1.34 11.62 0.29
CA LYS A 30 0.59 12.86 0.09
C LYS A 30 1.38 13.92 -0.68
N GLU A 31 2.68 14.07 -0.42
CA GLU A 31 3.58 15.00 -1.14
C GLU A 31 3.76 14.59 -2.61
N CYS A 32 3.76 13.28 -2.89
CA CYS A 32 3.67 12.73 -4.25
C CYS A 32 2.30 12.94 -4.91
N GLY A 33 1.34 13.53 -4.19
CA GLY A 33 -0.02 13.76 -4.67
C GLY A 33 -0.90 12.51 -4.65
N ILE A 34 -0.56 11.48 -3.88
CA ILE A 34 -1.37 10.26 -3.70
C ILE A 34 -2.26 10.45 -2.48
N ASP A 35 -3.57 10.50 -2.69
CA ASP A 35 -4.54 10.71 -1.61
C ASP A 35 -5.06 9.38 -1.08
N ILE A 36 -4.58 9.01 0.12
CA ILE A 36 -4.93 7.77 0.81
C ILE A 36 -5.95 8.10 1.90
N SER A 37 -7.17 7.61 1.72
CA SER A 37 -8.19 7.69 2.77
C SER A 37 -7.89 6.65 3.86
N ASN A 38 -7.06 7.02 4.84
CA ASN A 38 -6.74 6.15 5.94
C ASN A 38 -7.90 6.15 6.96
N GLY A 39 -8.80 5.18 6.83
CA GLY A 39 -9.80 4.93 7.87
C GLY A 39 -9.11 4.36 9.10
N VAL A 40 -9.43 4.89 10.28
CA VAL A 40 -8.89 4.41 11.57
C VAL A 40 -9.04 2.88 11.66
N ASN A 41 -7.94 2.17 11.96
CA ASN A 41 -7.85 0.70 12.09
C ASN A 41 -7.98 -0.15 10.81
N LYS A 42 -7.80 0.41 9.61
CA LYS A 42 -7.74 -0.43 8.41
C LYS A 42 -6.35 -1.05 8.23
N LEU A 43 -6.32 -2.36 7.90
CA LEU A 43 -5.11 -3.08 7.50
C LEU A 43 -4.70 -2.77 6.05
N LYS A 44 -5.58 -2.12 5.29
CA LYS A 44 -5.34 -1.69 3.93
C LYS A 44 -6.09 -0.40 3.59
N ALA A 45 -5.50 0.44 2.76
CA ALA A 45 -6.15 1.62 2.20
C ALA A 45 -5.90 1.70 0.70
N GLU A 46 -6.89 2.18 -0.03
CA GLU A 46 -6.78 2.43 -1.47
C GLU A 46 -6.72 3.94 -1.70
N ALA A 47 -5.89 4.37 -2.64
CA ALA A 47 -5.85 5.78 -3.02
C ALA A 47 -7.05 6.15 -3.90
N SER A 48 -7.58 7.35 -3.72
CA SER A 48 -8.74 7.83 -4.49
C SER A 48 -8.38 8.25 -5.92
N ASN A 49 -7.11 8.54 -6.16
CA ASN A 49 -6.63 9.23 -7.36
C ASN A 49 -5.48 8.54 -8.10
N PHE A 50 -5.02 7.39 -7.61
CA PHE A 50 -3.95 6.61 -8.22
C PHE A 50 -4.20 5.12 -7.99
N PRO A 51 -3.89 4.21 -8.94
CA PRO A 51 -4.10 2.77 -8.77
C PRO A 51 -3.04 2.17 -7.82
N ILE A 52 -3.06 2.55 -6.54
CA ILE A 52 -2.20 2.02 -5.49
C ILE A 52 -3.06 1.54 -4.31
N GLU A 53 -2.68 0.39 -3.77
CA GLU A 53 -3.22 -0.17 -2.54
C GLU A 53 -2.09 -0.24 -1.51
N VAL A 54 -2.32 0.34 -0.34
CA VAL A 54 -1.36 0.41 0.74
C VAL A 54 -1.75 -0.57 1.84
N TYR A 55 -0.85 -1.47 2.19
CA TYR A 55 -0.96 -2.44 3.27
C TYR A 55 -0.23 -1.92 4.50
N PHE A 56 -0.92 -1.96 5.65
CA PHE A 56 -0.36 -1.55 6.94
C PHE A 56 0.05 -2.77 7.75
N LEU A 57 1.36 -3.03 7.82
CA LEU A 57 1.93 -4.23 8.42
C LEU A 57 2.87 -3.91 9.58
N ARG A 58 3.33 -4.93 10.31
CA ARG A 58 4.49 -4.76 11.19
C ARG A 58 5.76 -4.75 10.34
N ASP A 59 6.80 -4.13 10.85
CA ASP A 59 8.14 -4.10 10.23
C ASP A 59 8.65 -5.50 9.89
N ASP A 60 8.52 -6.45 10.82
CA ASP A 60 8.98 -7.84 10.59
C ASP A 60 8.16 -8.58 9.50
N ASP A 61 6.91 -8.17 9.23
CA ASP A 61 6.03 -8.83 8.26
C ASP A 61 6.25 -8.31 6.82
N ILE A 62 6.80 -7.10 6.65
CA ILE A 62 6.95 -6.45 5.34
C ILE A 62 7.84 -7.27 4.37
N PRO A 63 9.03 -7.77 4.78
CA PRO A 63 9.87 -8.57 3.87
C PRO A 63 9.17 -9.83 3.35
N GLN A 64 8.45 -10.54 4.23
CA GLN A 64 7.72 -11.75 3.87
C GLN A 64 6.60 -11.43 2.87
N TYR A 65 5.87 -10.33 3.07
CA TYR A 65 4.80 -9.91 2.15
C TYR A 65 5.31 -9.56 0.74
N VAL A 66 6.51 -9.01 0.65
CA VAL A 66 7.17 -8.72 -0.64
C VAL A 66 7.67 -10.01 -1.28
N GLU A 67 8.28 -10.91 -0.50
CA GLU A 67 8.76 -12.22 -0.98
C GLU A 67 7.61 -13.08 -1.53
N ASP A 68 6.47 -13.10 -0.84
CA ASP A 68 5.28 -13.88 -1.23
C ASP A 68 4.50 -13.23 -2.39
N GLY A 69 4.92 -12.06 -2.89
CA GLY A 69 4.23 -11.32 -3.95
C GLY A 69 2.86 -10.76 -3.55
N VAL A 70 2.61 -10.64 -2.24
CA VAL A 70 1.41 -10.01 -1.69
C VAL A 70 1.51 -8.50 -1.85
N ALA A 71 2.68 -7.93 -1.57
CA ALA A 71 3.02 -6.53 -1.87
C ALA A 71 4.11 -6.48 -2.95
N ASP A 72 4.07 -5.46 -3.80
CA ASP A 72 5.09 -5.25 -4.84
C ASP A 72 6.33 -4.55 -4.27
N ILE A 73 6.12 -3.65 -3.29
CA ILE A 73 7.17 -2.82 -2.66
C ILE A 73 6.84 -2.70 -1.17
N GLY A 74 7.85 -2.61 -0.31
CA GLY A 74 7.62 -2.22 1.09
C GLY A 74 8.82 -1.64 1.81
N PHE A 75 8.55 -0.84 2.86
CA PHE A 75 9.54 -0.19 3.72
C PHE A 75 8.98 0.18 5.10
#